data_AF-A0A945WYE1-F1
#
_entry.id   AF-A0A945WYE1-F1
#
_cell.length_a   1.000
_cell.length_b   1.000
_cell.length_c   1.000
_cell.angle_alpha   90.00
_cell.angle_beta   90.00
_cell.angle_gamma   90.00
#
_symmetry.space_group_name_H-M   'P 1'
#
loop_
_entity.id
_entity.type
_entity.pdbx_description
1 polymer ?
#
loop_
_entity_poly.entity_id
_entity_poly.type
_entity_poly.pdbx_seq_one_letter_code
_entity_poly.pdbx_strand_id
1 'polypeptide(L)'
;MAKLSLMDGAIRTAGGVVDEVKHALPGGHGPPPVPQELVPPEEPPAPLRDFSHRKIKQITDELHDAVPYLEKAGYVLDSLSVDIGMPPKVVPRFTVREEIDEATKDAVLAESKEHRLAHLILIAVLKTAPLRRAVRVGSLAFRELEIHCGAIPKIRLVFF
;
A
#
# COMPACT_ATOMS: atom_id res chain seq x y z
N MET A 1 -46.40 -26.64 -42.38
CA MET A 1 -47.13 -27.66 -43.16
C MET A 1 -46.21 -28.24 -44.22
N ALA A 2 -46.23 -29.59 -44.38
CA ALA A 2 -45.73 -30.47 -45.48
C ALA A 2 -44.27 -30.27 -45.96
N LYS A 3 -43.27 -31.16 -45.79
CA LYS A 3 -43.06 -32.62 -45.95
C LYS A 3 -42.71 -33.07 -47.39
N LEU A 4 -41.49 -33.63 -47.50
CA LEU A 4 -40.95 -34.67 -48.41
C LEU A 4 -40.95 -34.47 -49.95
N SER A 5 -39.81 -34.73 -50.58
CA SER A 5 -39.64 -35.99 -51.35
C SER A 5 -38.18 -36.23 -51.77
N LEU A 6 -37.76 -37.49 -51.60
CA LEU A 6 -36.52 -38.09 -52.08
C LEU A 6 -36.49 -38.21 -53.61
N MET A 7 -35.29 -38.27 -54.19
CA MET A 7 -35.03 -38.94 -55.46
C MET A 7 -33.86 -39.91 -55.29
N ASP A 8 -34.15 -41.16 -55.65
CA ASP A 8 -33.29 -42.34 -55.75
C ASP A 8 -32.49 -42.31 -57.06
N GLY A 9 -31.29 -42.92 -57.12
CA GLY A 9 -30.63 -43.11 -58.41
C GLY A 9 -29.16 -43.51 -58.42
N ALA A 10 -28.94 -44.83 -58.46
CA ALA A 10 -27.97 -45.55 -59.29
C ALA A 10 -26.65 -46.08 -58.67
N ILE A 11 -26.40 -47.31 -59.10
CA ILE A 11 -25.49 -48.37 -58.67
C ILE A 11 -24.32 -48.45 -59.68
N ARG A 12 -23.06 -48.70 -59.25
CA ARG A 12 -22.25 -49.93 -59.54
C ARG A 12 -20.74 -49.80 -59.24
N THR A 13 -20.28 -50.79 -58.48
CA THR A 13 -18.97 -51.44 -58.22
C THR A 13 -17.77 -51.26 -59.17
N ALA A 14 -16.53 -51.18 -58.62
CA ALA A 14 -15.58 -52.31 -58.42
C ALA A 14 -14.09 -51.89 -58.48
N GLY A 15 -13.29 -52.34 -57.49
CA GLY A 15 -11.81 -52.44 -57.52
C GLY A 15 -11.07 -51.13 -57.25
N GLY A 16 -10.12 -51.00 -56.33
CA GLY A 16 -9.32 -51.94 -55.56
C GLY A 16 -7.97 -51.28 -55.30
N VAL A 17 -7.36 -51.62 -54.17
CA VAL A 17 -6.03 -51.24 -53.65
C VAL A 17 -6.03 -50.14 -52.58
N VAL A 18 -5.57 -50.63 -51.44
CA VAL A 18 -5.41 -50.11 -50.09
C VAL A 18 -4.43 -48.95 -50.02
N ASP A 19 -4.77 -47.92 -49.24
CA ASP A 19 -3.78 -47.04 -48.62
C ASP A 19 -4.29 -46.56 -47.25
N GLU A 20 -3.36 -46.41 -46.31
CA GLU A 20 -3.52 -46.38 -44.85
C GLU A 20 -4.70 -45.56 -44.27
N VAL A 21 -5.62 -46.24 -43.58
CA VAL A 21 -6.50 -45.61 -42.58
C VAL A 21 -5.76 -45.49 -41.26
N LYS A 22 -5.15 -44.34 -41.00
CA LYS A 22 -4.75 -43.96 -39.63
C LYS A 22 -6.02 -43.73 -38.81
N HIS A 23 -6.34 -44.71 -37.97
CA HIS A 23 -7.40 -44.65 -36.96
C HIS A 23 -7.15 -43.46 -36.03
N ALA A 24 -7.89 -42.37 -36.22
CA ALA A 24 -8.02 -41.34 -35.20
C ALA A 24 -8.91 -41.90 -34.08
N LEU A 25 -8.29 -42.22 -32.94
CA LEU A 25 -9.00 -42.56 -31.71
C LEU A 25 -9.83 -41.32 -31.27
N PRO A 26 -11.07 -41.50 -30.80
CA PRO A 26 -11.81 -40.39 -30.20
C PRO A 26 -11.07 -39.95 -28.94
N GLY A 27 -10.51 -38.74 -28.99
CA GLY A 27 -9.82 -38.11 -27.86
C GLY A 27 -10.73 -38.11 -26.65
N GLY A 28 -10.28 -38.74 -25.57
CA GLY A 28 -10.98 -38.72 -24.30
C GLY A 28 -11.18 -37.29 -23.83
N HIS A 29 -12.42 -36.90 -23.60
CA HIS A 29 -12.72 -35.73 -22.79
C HIS A 29 -12.15 -36.00 -21.39
N GLY A 30 -11.04 -35.34 -21.07
CA GLY A 30 -10.56 -35.26 -19.70
C GLY A 30 -11.65 -34.68 -18.80
N PRO A 31 -11.57 -34.92 -17.48
CA PRO A 31 -12.56 -34.38 -16.55
C PRO A 31 -12.66 -32.86 -16.70
N PRO A 32 -13.86 -32.28 -16.53
CA PRO A 32 -14.03 -30.83 -16.61
C PRO A 32 -13.07 -30.13 -15.64
N PRO A 33 -12.56 -28.94 -15.98
CA PRO A 33 -11.70 -28.19 -15.08
C PRO A 33 -12.44 -27.97 -13.77
N VAL A 34 -11.83 -28.41 -12.67
CA VAL A 34 -12.34 -28.15 -11.32
C VAL A 34 -12.44 -26.62 -11.18
N PRO A 35 -13.60 -26.06 -10.80
CA PRO A 35 -13.71 -24.65 -10.49
C PRO A 35 -12.61 -24.31 -9.48
N GLN A 36 -11.74 -23.35 -9.80
CA GLN A 36 -10.72 -22.91 -8.86
C GLN A 36 -11.45 -22.32 -7.66
N GLU A 37 -11.53 -23.09 -6.58
CA GLU A 37 -12.01 -22.61 -5.30
C GLU A 37 -11.15 -21.40 -4.96
N LEU A 38 -11.81 -20.26 -4.70
CA LEU A 38 -11.14 -19.00 -4.43
C LEU A 38 -10.39 -19.19 -3.10
N VAL A 39 -9.14 -19.63 -3.16
CA VAL A 39 -8.30 -19.80 -1.98
C VAL A 39 -8.22 -18.42 -1.34
N PRO A 40 -8.77 -18.25 -0.12
CA PRO A 40 -8.66 -16.96 0.56
C PRO A 40 -7.18 -16.62 0.68
N PRO A 41 -6.80 -15.33 0.56
CA PRO A 41 -5.40 -14.95 0.58
C PRO A 41 -4.73 -15.55 1.82
N GLU A 42 -3.66 -16.32 1.61
CA GLU A 42 -2.91 -16.90 2.73
C GLU A 42 -2.42 -15.76 3.64
N GLU A 43 -2.70 -15.88 4.94
CA GLU A 43 -2.17 -14.93 5.90
C GLU A 43 -0.63 -14.88 5.81
N PRO A 44 0.00 -13.71 6.01
CA PRO A 44 1.45 -13.63 6.05
C PRO A 44 2.04 -14.63 7.05
N PRO A 45 3.20 -15.25 6.76
CA PRO A 45 3.81 -16.21 7.64
C PRO A 45 4.06 -15.59 9.02
N ALA A 46 3.80 -16.35 10.11
CA ALA A 46 3.85 -15.84 11.48
C ALA A 46 5.12 -15.02 11.83
N PRO A 47 6.34 -15.45 11.45
CA PRO A 47 7.55 -14.64 11.72
C PRO A 47 7.52 -13.24 11.11
N LEU A 48 6.92 -13.09 9.92
CA LEU A 48 6.81 -11.81 9.22
C LEU A 48 5.79 -10.89 9.89
N ARG A 49 4.66 -11.47 10.31
CA ARG A 49 3.62 -10.77 11.08
C ARG A 49 4.17 -10.26 12.40
N ASP A 50 4.87 -11.13 13.15
CA ASP A 50 5.41 -10.80 14.46
C ASP A 50 6.48 -9.71 14.37
N PHE A 51 7.34 -9.75 13.35
CA PHE A 51 8.31 -8.69 13.10
C PHE A 51 7.61 -7.35 12.83
N SER A 52 6.60 -7.34 11.97
CA SER A 52 5.85 -6.13 11.61
C SER A 52 5.14 -5.54 12.82
N HIS A 53 4.45 -6.36 13.62
CA HIS A 53 3.79 -5.95 14.86
C HIS A 53 4.78 -5.36 15.86
N ARG A 54 5.92 -6.02 16.10
CA ARG A 54 6.96 -5.48 17.00
C ARG A 54 7.47 -4.13 16.53
N LYS A 55 7.71 -3.97 15.21
CA LYS A 55 8.24 -2.72 14.67
C LYS A 55 7.22 -1.58 14.72
N ILE A 56 5.96 -1.86 14.40
CA ILE A 56 4.87 -0.87 14.53
C ILE A 56 4.71 -0.44 15.98
N LYS A 57 4.71 -1.39 16.92
CA LYS A 57 4.62 -1.07 18.35
C LYS A 57 5.79 -0.18 18.78
N GLN A 58 7.01 -0.55 18.44
CA GLN A 58 8.20 0.25 18.75
C GLN A 58 8.06 1.69 18.22
N ILE A 59 7.70 1.85 16.94
CA ILE A 59 7.57 3.18 16.33
C ILE A 59 6.44 3.98 17.00
N THR A 60 5.34 3.32 17.38
CA THR A 60 4.20 3.97 18.04
C THR A 60 4.54 4.41 19.46
N ASP A 61 5.30 3.59 20.20
CA ASP A 61 5.82 3.96 21.53
C ASP A 61 6.76 5.17 21.41
N GLU A 62 7.71 5.17 20.46
CA GLU A 62 8.60 6.31 20.21
C GLU A 62 7.84 7.57 19.73
N LEU A 63 6.76 7.40 18.96
CA LEU A 63 5.88 8.50 18.56
C LEU A 63 5.11 9.07 19.75
N HIS A 64 4.59 8.21 20.64
CA HIS A 64 3.91 8.67 21.85
C HIS A 64 4.82 9.59 22.68
N ASP A 65 6.10 9.23 22.83
CA ASP A 65 7.07 10.07 23.54
C ASP A 65 7.34 11.40 22.81
N ALA A 66 7.23 11.41 21.48
CA ALA A 66 7.49 12.60 20.65
C ALA A 66 6.32 13.60 20.64
N VAL A 67 5.08 13.14 20.77
CA VAL A 67 3.87 13.97 20.65
C VAL A 67 3.89 15.19 21.59
N PRO A 68 4.18 15.06 22.90
CA PRO A 68 4.19 16.22 23.81
C PRO A 68 5.15 17.34 23.39
N TYR A 69 6.30 16.98 22.80
CA TYR A 69 7.24 17.99 22.30
C TYR A 69 6.72 18.67 21.02
N LEU A 70 6.07 17.92 20.14
CA LEU A 70 5.45 18.48 18.93
C LEU A 70 4.30 19.43 19.29
N GLU A 71 3.51 19.10 20.31
CA GLU A 71 2.46 19.97 20.86
C GLU A 71 3.01 21.27 21.43
N LYS A 72 4.10 21.19 22.21
CA LYS A 72 4.82 22.40 22.67
C LYS A 72 5.40 23.21 21.51
N ALA A 73 5.75 22.55 20.41
CA ALA A 73 6.24 23.19 19.19
C ALA A 73 5.13 23.81 18.31
N GLY A 74 3.86 23.77 18.75
CA GLY A 74 2.71 24.35 18.04
C GLY A 74 2.05 23.43 17.03
N TYR A 75 2.32 22.12 17.09
CA TYR A 75 1.72 21.11 16.20
C TYR A 75 0.65 20.29 16.92
N VAL A 76 -0.36 19.81 16.21
CA VAL A 76 -1.40 18.94 16.77
C VAL A 76 -1.49 17.67 15.94
N LEU A 77 -1.50 16.50 16.59
CA LEU A 77 -1.67 15.22 15.92
C LEU A 77 -3.15 15.05 15.53
N ASP A 78 -3.45 15.06 14.24
CA ASP A 78 -4.83 14.92 13.75
C ASP A 78 -5.20 13.46 13.47
N SER A 79 -4.24 12.70 12.93
CA SER A 79 -4.48 11.31 12.56
C SER A 79 -3.18 10.51 12.47
N LEU A 80 -3.32 9.18 12.49
CA LEU A 80 -2.25 8.23 12.33
C LEU A 80 -2.62 7.25 11.22
N SER A 81 -1.75 7.06 10.23
CA SER A 81 -1.86 5.99 9.25
C SER A 81 -0.81 4.92 9.55
N VAL A 82 -1.17 3.65 9.43
CA VAL A 82 -0.25 2.52 9.64
C VAL A 82 -0.27 1.64 8.39
N ASP A 83 0.86 1.57 7.71
CA ASP A 83 1.09 0.69 6.57
C ASP A 83 1.54 -0.68 7.10
N ILE A 84 0.65 -1.68 7.01
CA ILE A 84 0.96 -3.07 7.35
C ILE A 84 1.66 -3.71 6.14
N GLY A 85 2.86 -4.28 6.35
CA GLY A 85 3.66 -4.87 5.28
C GLY A 85 5.15 -4.85 5.58
N MET A 86 5.99 -5.09 4.57
CA MET A 86 7.44 -5.09 4.68
C MET A 86 8.07 -4.07 3.70
N PRO A 87 8.76 -3.02 4.18
CA PRO A 87 8.87 -2.61 5.58
C PRO A 87 7.56 -2.01 6.10
N PRO A 88 7.22 -2.19 7.40
CA PRO A 88 6.08 -1.52 8.00
C PRO A 88 6.38 -0.04 8.15
N LYS A 89 5.33 0.78 8.20
CA LYS A 89 5.49 2.23 8.30
C LYS A 89 4.34 2.87 9.07
N VAL A 90 4.67 3.82 9.93
CA VAL A 90 3.72 4.61 10.69
C VAL A 90 3.81 6.05 10.21
N VAL A 91 2.68 6.68 9.93
CA VAL A 91 2.61 8.02 9.34
C VAL A 91 1.64 8.87 10.15
N PRO A 92 2.09 9.52 11.23
CA PRO A 92 1.31 10.56 11.89
C PRO A 92 1.19 11.78 10.98
N ARG A 93 0.04 12.44 11.06
CA ARG A 93 -0.27 13.68 10.36
C ARG A 93 -0.53 14.77 11.37
N PHE A 94 0.16 15.89 11.20
CA PHE A 94 0.10 17.02 12.09
C PHE A 94 -0.34 18.29 11.36
N THR A 95 -1.25 19.04 11.97
CA THR A 95 -1.54 20.42 11.60
C THR A 95 -0.75 21.39 12.46
N VAL A 96 -0.65 22.64 12.00
CA VAL A 96 -0.06 23.74 12.78
C VAL A 96 -1.19 24.43 13.53
N ARG A 97 -1.15 24.38 14.86
CA ARG A 97 -2.06 25.14 15.72
C ARG A 97 -1.62 26.60 15.79
N GLU A 98 -0.34 26.82 16.03
CA GLU A 98 0.23 28.15 16.18
C GLU A 98 1.71 28.18 15.76
N GLU A 99 2.19 29.35 15.39
CA GLU A 99 3.62 29.57 15.22
C GLU A 99 4.23 30.00 16.56
N ILE A 100 5.24 29.27 17.02
CA ILE A 100 5.99 29.59 18.24
C ILE A 100 7.22 30.45 17.94
N ASP A 101 7.65 31.22 18.94
CA ASP A 101 8.85 32.06 18.87
C ASP A 101 10.15 31.24 18.95
N GLU A 102 11.28 31.87 18.65
CA GLU A 102 12.57 31.18 18.61
C GLU A 102 13.00 30.68 20.00
N ALA A 103 12.69 31.43 21.06
CA ALA A 103 12.99 31.03 22.43
C ALA A 103 12.26 29.73 22.82
N THR A 104 10.99 29.59 22.45
CA THR A 104 10.21 28.36 22.68
C THR A 104 10.75 27.21 21.83
N LYS A 105 11.15 27.46 20.58
CA LYS A 105 11.77 26.42 19.73
C LYS A 105 13.03 25.86 20.37
N ASP A 106 13.91 26.74 20.85
CA ASP A 106 15.16 26.36 21.49
C ASP A 106 14.93 25.58 22.80
N ALA A 107 13.95 26.00 23.60
CA ALA A 107 13.57 25.31 24.83
C ALA A 107 13.06 23.89 24.54
N VAL A 108 12.12 23.72 23.61
CA VAL A 108 11.57 22.40 23.25
C VAL A 108 12.63 21.50 22.61
N LEU A 109 13.52 22.06 21.80
CA LEU A 109 14.67 21.32 21.26
C LEU A 109 15.65 20.89 22.36
N ALA A 110 15.87 21.70 23.39
CA ALA A 110 16.72 21.33 24.52
C ALA A 110 16.09 20.20 25.37
N GLU A 111 14.79 20.29 25.66
CA GLU A 111 14.05 19.28 26.43
C GLU A 111 13.98 17.92 25.73
N SER A 112 13.98 17.91 24.40
CA SER A 112 13.88 16.66 23.62
C SER A 112 15.21 15.93 23.45
N LYS A 113 16.36 16.48 23.87
CA LYS A 113 17.70 15.92 23.60
C LYS A 113 17.89 14.49 24.10
N GLU A 114 17.21 14.12 25.19
CA GLU A 114 17.26 12.76 25.75
C GLU A 114 16.40 11.76 24.96
N HIS A 115 15.47 12.26 24.14
CA HIS A 115 14.56 11.47 23.30
C HIS A 115 14.97 11.58 21.84
N ARG A 116 15.94 10.74 21.42
CA ARG A 116 16.59 10.85 20.11
C ARG A 116 15.62 10.95 18.92
N LEU A 117 14.57 10.12 18.87
CA LEU A 117 13.60 10.20 17.77
C LEU A 117 12.82 11.52 17.82
N ALA A 118 12.28 11.88 18.99
CA ALA A 118 11.54 13.12 19.18
C ALA A 118 12.39 14.34 18.76
N HIS A 119 13.66 14.38 19.19
CA HIS A 119 14.59 15.44 18.82
C HIS A 119 14.81 15.55 17.31
N LEU A 120 15.05 14.42 16.64
CA LEU A 120 15.23 14.38 15.18
C LEU A 120 13.97 14.84 14.44
N ILE A 121 12.81 14.37 14.89
CA ILE A 121 11.51 14.77 14.34
C ILE A 121 11.28 16.27 14.52
N LEU A 122 11.51 16.82 15.72
CA LEU A 122 11.37 18.24 16.02
C LEU A 122 12.26 19.10 15.13
N ILE A 123 13.55 18.77 15.02
CA ILE A 123 14.48 19.47 14.14
C ILE A 123 13.93 19.50 12.70
N ALA A 124 13.49 18.35 12.21
CA ALA A 124 13.03 18.21 10.84
C ALA A 124 11.72 19.01 10.62
N VAL A 125 10.78 18.95 11.57
CA VAL A 125 9.50 19.67 11.52
C VAL A 125 9.71 21.18 11.59
N LEU A 126 10.53 21.67 12.53
CA LEU A 126 10.81 23.10 12.69
C LEU A 126 11.50 23.70 11.44
N LYS A 127 12.37 22.92 10.77
CA LYS A 127 13.00 23.31 9.50
C LYS A 127 12.02 23.44 8.34
N THR A 128 10.80 22.89 8.45
CA THR A 128 9.81 23.02 7.38
C THR A 128 9.09 24.37 7.35
N ALA A 129 9.11 25.14 8.44
CA ALA A 129 8.35 26.39 8.52
C ALA A 129 8.68 27.39 7.40
N PRO A 130 9.96 27.64 7.04
CA PRO A 130 10.29 28.46 5.87
C PRO A 130 9.82 27.82 4.55
N LEU A 131 9.93 26.49 4.43
CA LEU A 131 9.56 25.76 3.21
C LEU A 131 8.06 25.82 2.92
N ARG A 132 7.21 25.75 3.95
CA ARG A 132 5.74 25.93 3.82
C ARG A 132 5.38 27.28 3.20
N ARG A 133 6.16 28.33 3.49
CA ARG A 133 5.96 29.68 2.95
C ARG A 133 6.52 29.84 1.54
N ALA A 134 7.56 29.09 1.19
CA ALA A 134 8.20 29.16 -0.13
C ALA A 134 7.42 28.39 -1.21
N VAL A 135 6.75 27.29 -0.86
CA VAL A 135 5.95 26.52 -1.83
C VAL A 135 4.67 27.28 -2.16
N ARG A 136 4.54 27.69 -3.43
CA ARG A 136 3.37 28.37 -3.99
C ARG A 136 3.03 27.74 -5.33
N VAL A 137 1.93 26.97 -5.37
CA VAL A 137 1.47 26.30 -6.58
C VAL A 137 -0.02 26.61 -6.76
N GLY A 138 -0.34 27.48 -7.71
CA GLY A 138 -1.72 27.92 -7.95
C GLY A 138 -2.40 28.45 -6.69
N SER A 139 -3.59 27.92 -6.39
CA SER A 139 -4.37 28.24 -5.19
C SER A 139 -4.13 27.28 -4.02
N LEU A 140 -3.18 26.34 -4.12
CA LEU A 140 -2.97 25.34 -3.08
C LEU A 140 -2.43 25.99 -1.80
N ALA A 141 -3.06 25.66 -0.67
CA ALA A 141 -2.63 26.11 0.66
C ALA A 141 -1.99 24.95 1.43
N PHE A 142 -1.05 25.27 2.32
CA PHE A 142 -0.49 24.26 3.22
C PHE A 142 -1.60 23.70 4.14
N ARG A 143 -1.63 22.37 4.29
CA ARG A 143 -2.61 21.65 5.11
C ARG A 143 -2.00 21.09 6.38
N GLU A 144 -1.11 20.15 6.17
CA GLU A 144 -0.66 19.20 7.18
C GLU A 144 0.73 18.71 6.80
N LEU A 145 1.41 18.22 7.83
CA LEU A 145 2.72 17.61 7.74
C LEU A 145 2.56 16.13 8.03
N GLU A 146 3.04 15.28 7.11
CA GLU A 146 3.14 13.85 7.36
C GLU A 146 4.59 13.49 7.72
N ILE A 147 4.75 12.76 8.82
CA ILE A 147 6.06 12.20 9.20
C ILE A 147 6.03 10.73 8.87
N HIS A 148 6.82 10.29 7.90
CA HIS A 148 6.95 8.88 7.60
C HIS A 148 7.97 8.25 8.57
N CYS A 149 7.47 7.65 9.63
CA CYS A 149 8.25 6.87 10.58
C CYS A 149 8.40 5.45 10.04
N GLY A 150 9.47 5.23 9.27
CA GLY A 150 9.93 3.93 8.79
C GLY A 150 11.44 3.78 9.00
N ALA A 151 12.08 2.85 8.28
CA ALA A 151 13.53 2.68 8.37
C ALA A 151 14.31 3.98 8.03
N ILE A 152 13.75 4.80 7.12
CA ILE A 152 14.28 6.11 6.78
C ILE A 152 13.19 7.14 7.09
N PRO A 153 13.40 8.03 8.09
CA PRO A 153 12.48 9.10 8.39
C PRO A 153 12.36 10.08 7.21
N LYS A 154 11.14 10.47 6.87
CA LYS A 154 10.87 11.49 5.85
C LYS A 154 9.76 12.41 6.31
N ILE A 155 9.88 13.69 6.04
CA ILE A 155 8.78 14.65 6.18
C ILE A 155 8.18 14.95 4.81
N ARG A 156 6.85 14.99 4.76
CA ARG A 156 6.09 15.45 3.60
C ARG A 156 5.21 16.62 4.02
N LEU A 157 5.21 17.67 3.19
CA LEU A 157 4.27 18.78 3.30
C LEU A 157 3.13 18.53 2.33
N VAL A 158 1.90 18.58 2.82
CA VAL A 158 0.68 18.36 2.03
C VAL A 158 0.02 19.71 1.77
N PHE A 159 -0.38 19.92 0.52
CA PHE A 159 -1.08 21.12 0.04
C PHE A 159 -2.35 20.70 -0.70
N PHE A 160 -3.40 21.53 -0.65
CA PHE A 160 -4.75 21.25 -1.19
C PHE A 160 -5.41 22.53 -1.68
#